data_AF-A0A0L0HLA3-F1
#
_entry.id   AF-A0A0L0HLA3-F1
#
_cell.length_a   1.000
_cell.length_b   1.000
_cell.length_c   1.000
_cell.angle_alpha   90.00
_cell.angle_beta   90.00
_cell.angle_gamma   90.00
#
_symmetry.space_group_name_H-M   'P 1'
#
loop_
_entity.id
_entity.type
_entity.pdbx_description
1 polymer ?
#
loop_
_entity_poly.entity_id
_entity_poly.type
_entity_poly.pdbx_seq_one_letter_code
_entity_poly.pdbx_strand_id
1 'polypeptide(L)'
;MRNISILAGSSHPQLAQDICQRLGIPQGRATLSKFSNKETNVEVGESVREQDVYIIQSGCGNVNDNFVEMLIMIAACKTASAKKVTAVIPCFPYARQPETPYKRNSVPSSRVAKRDDDKFGTMYDGQLQSPIKPSSLPSPPPNSDSSTANSTDTPPQPEIFEKSMSSLSFPDEDDTPLPAPKLRHLRTESTLSLDGGGRVSSISRSHSNVAVHPLAPQPPADRPLQTGTCTPGPGSGNGGYKHWTARSGTLIANMLMAAGADHIITMDLHDPQFQGFFDIPVDNLYGQPLMIKYIKEKIPDFQNAVIVSPDAGGAKRATVIADKLNVDFALIHKERRVAAGSELILVGDVKDRVCILVDDIADTSFTITRAATLLTKSGATKIYALITHGILSGNALERIKNSTIDEVVVSNSVPQQDHLAHCDKIKVFDIAGVFAEAIRRIHNGESVSFLFEQTPY
;
A
#
# COMPACT_ATOMS: atom_id res chain seq x y z
N MET A 1 16.41 15.81 -18.27
CA MET A 1 15.01 15.52 -18.68
C MET A 1 14.25 16.84 -18.71
N ARG A 2 13.36 17.08 -19.67
CA ARG A 2 12.60 18.34 -19.78
C ARG A 2 11.17 18.10 -19.29
N ASN A 3 10.55 19.11 -18.68
CA ASN A 3 9.15 19.08 -18.24
C ASN A 3 8.83 17.96 -17.23
N ILE A 4 9.79 17.60 -16.38
CA ILE A 4 9.60 16.70 -15.24
C ILE A 4 9.73 17.52 -13.95
N SER A 5 8.86 17.25 -12.98
CA SER A 5 8.99 17.79 -11.61
C SER A 5 8.78 16.69 -10.58
N ILE A 6 9.62 16.69 -9.56
CA ILE A 6 9.54 15.72 -8.45
C ILE A 6 9.29 16.47 -7.17
N LEU A 7 8.15 16.20 -6.55
CA LEU A 7 7.78 16.71 -5.24
C LEU A 7 7.90 15.58 -4.22
N ALA A 8 8.25 15.93 -2.98
CA ALA A 8 8.31 14.99 -1.87
C ALA A 8 7.27 15.38 -0.83
N GLY A 9 6.56 14.40 -0.29
CA GLY A 9 5.83 14.56 0.95
C GLY A 9 6.72 14.45 2.19
N SER A 10 6.13 14.58 3.36
CA SER A 10 6.82 14.58 4.65
C SER A 10 7.25 13.19 5.14
N SER A 11 6.71 12.10 4.57
CA SER A 11 6.95 10.74 5.07
C SER A 11 8.37 10.23 4.85
N HIS A 12 9.02 10.58 3.74
CA HIS A 12 10.36 10.09 3.40
C HIS A 12 11.13 11.06 2.49
N PRO A 13 11.50 12.26 2.99
CA PRO A 13 12.22 13.26 2.19
C PRO A 13 13.58 12.77 1.68
N GLN A 14 14.30 11.96 2.46
CA GLN A 14 15.61 11.43 2.05
C GLN A 14 15.53 10.58 0.78
N LEU A 15 14.56 9.68 0.67
CA LEU A 15 14.40 8.84 -0.52
C LEU A 15 14.10 9.68 -1.76
N ALA A 16 13.28 10.74 -1.60
CA ALA A 16 13.00 11.66 -2.69
C ALA A 16 14.25 12.42 -3.16
N GLN A 17 15.10 12.85 -2.23
CA GLN A 17 16.40 13.47 -2.54
C GLN A 17 17.33 12.51 -3.27
N ASP A 18 17.43 11.26 -2.80
CA ASP A 18 18.27 10.23 -3.42
C ASP A 18 17.82 9.92 -4.86
N ILE A 19 16.50 9.87 -5.09
CA ILE A 19 15.90 9.71 -6.42
C ILE A 19 16.24 10.92 -7.32
N CYS A 20 16.08 12.15 -6.82
CA CYS A 20 16.40 13.38 -7.55
C CYS A 20 17.90 13.44 -7.94
N GLN A 21 18.78 13.07 -7.01
CA GLN A 21 20.22 13.02 -7.23
C GLN A 21 20.58 12.04 -8.36
N ARG A 22 19.98 10.85 -8.37
CA ARG A 22 20.20 9.84 -9.41
C ARG A 22 19.66 10.25 -10.78
N LEU A 23 18.55 11.00 -10.80
CA LEU A 23 17.97 11.56 -12.02
C LEU A 23 18.71 12.81 -12.53
N GLY A 24 19.59 13.39 -11.71
CA GLY A 24 20.30 14.63 -12.02
C GLY A 24 19.38 15.83 -12.17
N ILE A 25 18.27 15.86 -11.41
CA ILE A 25 17.31 16.97 -11.40
C ILE A 25 17.12 17.48 -9.97
N PRO A 26 16.87 18.79 -9.77
CA PRO A 26 16.57 19.31 -8.45
C PRO A 26 15.20 18.82 -7.97
N GLN A 27 15.07 18.61 -6.66
CA GLN A 27 13.76 18.38 -6.04
C GLN A 27 12.93 19.68 -6.13
N GLY A 28 11.67 19.52 -6.49
CA GLY A 28 10.74 20.62 -6.55
C GLY A 28 10.37 21.20 -5.18
N ARG A 29 9.97 22.47 -5.16
CA ARG A 29 9.66 23.22 -3.95
C ARG A 29 8.20 23.02 -3.56
N ALA A 30 7.98 22.43 -2.39
CA ALA A 30 6.69 22.41 -1.73
C ALA A 30 6.85 22.76 -0.26
N THR A 31 5.97 23.60 0.26
CA THR A 31 5.87 23.90 1.69
C THR A 31 4.79 23.01 2.28
N LEU A 32 5.19 22.15 3.22
CA LEU A 32 4.31 21.23 3.93
C LEU A 32 4.26 21.66 5.40
N SER A 33 3.06 21.92 5.91
CA SER A 33 2.86 22.34 7.30
C SER A 33 1.56 21.80 7.86
N LYS A 34 1.40 21.90 9.18
CA LYS A 34 0.13 21.61 9.84
C LYS A 34 -0.37 22.84 10.56
N PHE A 35 -1.65 23.15 10.39
CA PHE A 35 -2.34 24.14 11.21
C PHE A 35 -2.42 23.67 12.66
N SER A 36 -2.70 24.59 13.59
CA SER A 36 -2.78 24.28 15.03
C SER A 36 -3.82 23.20 15.37
N ASN A 37 -4.89 23.11 14.57
CA ASN A 37 -5.95 22.10 14.64
C ASN A 37 -5.58 20.74 13.98
N LYS A 38 -4.33 20.56 13.53
CA LYS A 38 -3.79 19.36 12.86
C LYS A 38 -4.19 19.14 11.40
N GLU A 39 -4.94 20.07 10.79
CA GLU A 39 -5.19 20.05 9.35
C GLU A 39 -3.89 20.24 8.57
N THR A 40 -3.78 19.54 7.45
CA THR A 40 -2.58 19.56 6.61
C THR A 40 -2.66 20.71 5.62
N ASN A 41 -1.63 21.53 5.56
CA ASN A 41 -1.48 22.62 4.59
C ASN A 41 -0.34 22.29 3.61
N VAL A 42 -0.62 22.49 2.32
CA VAL A 42 0.31 22.19 1.23
C VAL A 42 0.33 23.37 0.27
N GLU A 43 1.52 23.89 -0.01
CA GLU A 43 1.73 24.93 -1.00
C GLU A 43 2.80 24.49 -2.00
N VAL A 44 2.44 24.40 -3.28
CA VAL A 44 3.39 24.12 -4.37
C VAL A 44 4.09 25.42 -4.73
N GLY A 45 5.39 25.51 -4.46
CA GLY A 45 6.20 26.74 -4.54
C GLY A 45 6.77 27.03 -5.93
N GLU A 46 6.37 26.29 -6.96
CA GLU A 46 6.81 26.50 -8.34
C GLU A 46 5.71 26.13 -9.34
N SER A 47 5.85 26.57 -10.59
CA SER A 47 4.88 26.24 -11.63
C SER A 47 5.06 24.79 -12.08
N VAL A 48 4.01 23.99 -11.91
CA VAL A 48 3.90 22.61 -12.42
C VAL A 48 3.08 22.52 -13.71
N ARG A 49 2.74 23.66 -14.31
CA ARG A 49 1.87 23.71 -15.50
C ARG A 49 2.52 22.99 -16.68
N GLU A 50 1.75 22.12 -17.34
CA GLU A 50 2.20 21.26 -18.46
C GLU A 50 3.40 20.35 -18.13
N GLN A 51 3.73 20.17 -16.84
CA GLN A 51 4.79 19.25 -16.40
C GLN A 51 4.24 17.86 -16.08
N ASP A 52 5.12 16.87 -16.23
CA ASP A 52 4.94 15.51 -15.73
C ASP A 52 5.44 15.46 -14.28
N VAL A 53 4.50 15.43 -13.34
CA VAL A 53 4.76 15.59 -11.90
C VAL A 53 4.78 14.22 -11.23
N TYR A 54 5.81 13.96 -10.42
CA TYR A 54 5.95 12.77 -9.59
C TYR A 54 5.93 13.19 -8.13
N ILE A 55 4.99 12.67 -7.35
CA ILE A 55 4.87 12.96 -5.90
C ILE A 55 5.32 11.73 -5.13
N ILE A 56 6.42 11.84 -4.40
CA ILE A 56 7.01 10.74 -3.63
C ILE A 56 6.52 10.81 -2.18
N GLN A 57 5.77 9.80 -1.75
CA GLN A 57 5.27 9.67 -0.38
C GLN A 57 5.06 8.20 -0.03
N SER A 58 5.64 7.74 1.08
CA SER A 58 5.45 6.39 1.60
C SER A 58 4.33 6.31 2.65
N GLY A 59 3.60 5.19 2.67
CA GLY A 59 2.52 4.89 3.60
C GLY A 59 2.99 4.41 4.97
N CYS A 60 3.88 5.16 5.63
CA CYS A 60 4.48 4.81 6.93
C CYS A 60 4.33 5.91 7.97
N GLY A 61 4.72 5.65 9.22
CA GLY A 61 4.64 6.62 10.33
C GLY A 61 3.19 7.02 10.63
N ASN A 62 2.87 8.31 10.56
CA ASN A 62 1.51 8.82 10.65
C ASN A 62 0.77 8.57 9.33
N VAL A 63 0.41 7.31 9.06
CA VAL A 63 -0.10 6.84 7.77
C VAL A 63 -1.24 7.69 7.22
N ASN A 64 -2.20 8.08 8.07
CA ASN A 64 -3.35 8.88 7.65
C ASN A 64 -2.97 10.31 7.27
N ASP A 65 -2.10 10.93 8.05
CA ASP A 65 -1.64 12.29 7.79
C ASP A 65 -0.84 12.33 6.49
N ASN A 66 0.07 11.38 6.30
CA ASN A 66 0.89 11.26 5.10
C ASN A 66 0.04 10.97 3.85
N PHE A 67 -1.02 10.16 4.02
CA PHE A 67 -1.95 9.87 2.94
C PHE A 67 -2.79 11.10 2.55
N VAL A 68 -3.37 11.81 3.53
CA VAL A 68 -4.11 13.05 3.28
C VAL A 68 -3.21 14.12 2.66
N GLU A 69 -1.98 14.28 3.15
CA GLU A 69 -0.99 15.19 2.57
C GLU A 69 -0.75 14.88 1.09
N MET A 70 -0.57 13.60 0.73
CA MET A 70 -0.41 13.19 -0.66
C MET A 70 -1.63 13.51 -1.52
N LEU A 71 -2.85 13.27 -1.01
CA LEU A 71 -4.08 13.63 -1.74
C LEU A 71 -4.15 15.14 -2.03
N ILE A 72 -3.81 15.97 -1.03
CA ILE A 72 -3.81 17.43 -1.20
C ILE A 72 -2.73 17.85 -2.21
N MET A 73 -1.53 17.27 -2.17
CA MET A 73 -0.48 17.53 -3.15
C MET A 73 -0.91 17.17 -4.58
N ILE A 74 -1.55 16.02 -4.77
CA ILE A 74 -2.08 15.58 -6.07
C ILE A 74 -3.12 16.59 -6.58
N ALA A 75 -4.10 16.93 -5.73
CA ALA A 75 -5.16 17.87 -6.08
C ALA A 75 -4.62 19.28 -6.40
N ALA A 76 -3.62 19.76 -5.65
CA ALA A 76 -2.94 21.02 -5.91
C ALA A 76 -2.24 21.01 -7.28
N CYS A 77 -1.51 19.95 -7.60
CA CYS A 77 -0.83 19.82 -8.90
C CYS A 77 -1.83 19.73 -10.06
N LYS A 78 -2.93 18.99 -9.89
CA LYS A 78 -3.97 18.86 -10.91
C LYS A 78 -4.66 20.20 -11.17
N THR A 79 -5.00 20.94 -10.11
CA THR A 79 -5.59 22.28 -10.20
C THR A 79 -4.63 23.30 -10.83
N ALA A 80 -3.33 23.15 -10.57
CA ALA A 80 -2.26 23.95 -11.18
C ALA A 80 -1.95 23.55 -12.64
N SER A 81 -2.81 22.74 -13.28
CA SER A 81 -2.69 22.32 -14.69
C SER A 81 -1.42 21.51 -14.99
N ALA A 82 -1.01 20.64 -14.07
CA ALA A 82 -0.04 19.59 -14.37
C ALA A 82 -0.55 18.71 -15.53
N LYS A 83 0.34 18.36 -16.46
CA LYS A 83 -0.01 17.51 -17.62
C LYS A 83 -0.37 16.10 -17.16
N LYS A 84 0.40 15.58 -16.21
CA LYS A 84 0.23 14.25 -15.63
C LYS A 84 0.71 14.30 -14.18
N VAL A 85 -0.03 13.64 -13.28
CA VAL A 85 0.37 13.48 -11.88
C VAL A 85 0.54 12.00 -11.56
N THR A 86 1.77 11.59 -11.28
CA THR A 86 2.13 10.22 -10.90
C THR A 86 2.38 10.16 -9.40
N ALA A 87 1.62 9.34 -8.68
CA ALA A 87 1.85 9.10 -7.26
C ALA A 87 2.89 7.97 -7.09
N VAL A 88 4.01 8.27 -6.46
CA VAL A 88 5.10 7.35 -6.19
C VAL A 88 5.05 6.95 -4.73
N ILE A 89 4.61 5.72 -4.46
CA ILE A 89 4.25 5.22 -3.13
C ILE A 89 5.09 3.97 -2.81
N PRO A 90 6.32 4.11 -2.29
CA PRO A 90 7.21 2.97 -2.07
C PRO A 90 6.62 1.88 -1.18
N CYS A 91 6.00 2.24 -0.05
CA CYS A 91 5.21 1.33 0.78
C CYS A 91 3.74 1.73 0.70
N PHE A 92 2.91 0.91 0.04
CA PHE A 92 1.50 1.25 -0.18
C PHE A 92 0.68 1.17 1.13
N PRO A 93 -0.04 2.23 1.53
CA PRO A 93 -0.80 2.25 2.77
C PRO A 93 -2.02 1.32 2.69
N TYR A 94 -2.43 0.73 3.81
CA TYR A 94 -3.62 -0.14 3.90
C TYR A 94 -3.58 -1.45 3.07
N ALA A 95 -2.47 -1.78 2.42
CA ALA A 95 -2.34 -2.96 1.54
C ALA A 95 -2.59 -4.32 2.21
N ARG A 96 -2.51 -4.40 3.55
CA ARG A 96 -2.74 -5.63 4.34
C ARG A 96 -4.20 -5.86 4.72
N GLN A 97 -5.09 -4.89 4.50
CA GLN A 97 -6.48 -5.03 4.93
C GLN A 97 -7.27 -5.93 3.95
N PRO A 98 -7.94 -6.98 4.45
CA PRO A 98 -8.62 -7.93 3.58
C PRO A 98 -9.84 -7.31 2.89
N GLU A 99 -9.89 -7.42 1.58
CA GLU A 99 -11.01 -6.96 0.74
C GLU A 99 -12.18 -7.96 0.70
N THR A 100 -11.93 -9.20 1.12
CA THR A 100 -12.99 -10.21 1.30
C THR A 100 -13.64 -10.02 2.67
N PRO A 101 -14.97 -9.89 2.75
CA PRO A 101 -15.65 -9.77 4.04
C PRO A 101 -15.32 -10.96 4.92
N TYR A 102 -15.10 -10.71 6.21
CA TYR A 102 -14.85 -11.76 7.19
C TYR A 102 -15.98 -12.81 7.10
N LYS A 103 -15.68 -13.96 6.51
CA LYS A 103 -16.61 -15.10 6.52
C LYS A 103 -16.55 -15.71 7.90
N ARG A 104 -17.60 -15.50 8.71
CA ARG A 104 -17.83 -16.31 9.93
C ARG A 104 -17.84 -17.81 9.62
N ASN A 105 -18.02 -18.19 8.36
CA ASN A 105 -18.08 -19.59 7.90
C ASN A 105 -16.74 -20.16 7.40
N SER A 106 -15.62 -19.44 7.51
CA SER A 106 -14.29 -20.07 7.59
C SER A 106 -13.94 -20.36 9.05
N VAL A 107 -14.89 -20.99 9.75
CA VAL A 107 -14.67 -21.75 10.97
C VAL A 107 -14.52 -23.20 10.50
N PRO A 108 -13.38 -23.87 10.70
CA PRO A 108 -13.37 -25.33 10.64
C PRO A 108 -14.34 -25.79 11.72
N SER A 109 -15.33 -26.60 11.34
CA SER A 109 -16.43 -26.99 12.21
C SER A 109 -15.96 -27.54 13.56
N SER A 110 -15.99 -26.71 14.60
CA SER A 110 -16.22 -27.18 15.95
C SER A 110 -17.73 -27.13 16.18
N ARG A 111 -18.45 -28.10 15.62
CA ARG A 111 -19.69 -28.52 16.26
C ARG A 111 -19.26 -29.03 17.63
N VAL A 112 -19.46 -28.22 18.67
CA VAL A 112 -19.52 -28.75 20.03
C VAL A 112 -20.65 -29.77 19.97
N ALA A 113 -20.31 -31.06 20.11
CA ALA A 113 -21.32 -32.09 20.32
C ALA A 113 -22.14 -31.63 21.52
N LYS A 114 -23.47 -31.56 21.36
CA LYS A 114 -24.38 -31.39 22.50
C LYS A 114 -24.01 -32.49 23.49
N ARG A 115 -23.50 -32.12 24.66
CA ARG A 115 -23.38 -33.05 25.78
C ARG A 115 -24.79 -33.27 26.30
N ASP A 116 -25.21 -34.52 26.29
CA ASP A 116 -26.39 -35.01 26.97
C ASP A 116 -26.12 -34.95 28.48
N ASP A 117 -26.36 -33.80 29.11
CA ASP A 117 -26.34 -33.66 30.57
C ASP A 117 -27.71 -33.17 31.07
N ASP A 118 -28.79 -33.83 30.63
CA ASP A 118 -30.09 -33.84 31.31
C ASP A 118 -30.18 -35.09 32.21
N LYS A 119 -29.34 -35.16 33.24
CA LYS A 119 -29.52 -36.07 34.37
C LYS A 119 -28.98 -35.43 35.64
N PHE A 120 -29.78 -34.57 36.25
CA PHE A 120 -30.16 -34.63 37.66
C PHE A 120 -31.05 -33.42 37.94
N GLY A 121 -32.35 -33.69 38.08
CA GLY A 121 -33.34 -32.70 38.44
C GLY A 121 -33.26 -32.30 39.91
N THR A 122 -33.91 -31.16 40.17
CA THR A 122 -34.55 -30.76 41.43
C THR A 122 -33.65 -30.63 42.65
N MET A 123 -33.44 -29.38 43.09
CA MET A 123 -33.94 -28.84 44.37
C MET A 123 -33.20 -27.54 44.65
N TYR A 124 -33.87 -26.40 44.51
CA TYR A 124 -34.12 -25.47 45.61
C TYR A 124 -34.76 -24.19 45.08
N ASP A 125 -35.90 -23.91 45.71
CA ASP A 125 -36.76 -22.75 45.60
C ASP A 125 -36.06 -21.52 46.25
N GLY A 126 -36.26 -20.31 45.74
CA GLY A 126 -35.89 -19.09 46.47
C GLY A 126 -35.35 -17.90 45.67
N GLN A 127 -36.23 -16.93 45.44
CA GLN A 127 -36.00 -15.48 45.25
C GLN A 127 -35.19 -14.98 44.02
N LEU A 128 -35.91 -14.33 43.10
CA LEU A 128 -35.36 -13.33 42.18
C LEU A 128 -34.81 -12.13 42.98
N GLN A 129 -33.50 -11.88 42.90
CA GLN A 129 -32.92 -10.55 43.10
C GLN A 129 -32.43 -9.99 41.76
N SER A 130 -32.74 -8.71 41.52
CA SER A 130 -32.36 -7.96 40.34
C SER A 130 -30.86 -7.62 40.30
N PRO A 131 -30.26 -7.37 39.12
CA PRO A 131 -28.82 -7.13 39.01
C PRO A 131 -28.36 -5.80 39.63
N ILE A 132 -27.24 -5.88 40.34
CA ILE A 132 -26.51 -4.80 41.01
C ILE A 132 -25.90 -3.83 39.97
N LYS A 133 -26.03 -2.51 40.20
CA LYS A 133 -25.36 -1.43 39.46
C LYS A 133 -23.86 -1.34 39.83
N PRO A 134 -22.94 -1.02 38.89
CA PRO A 134 -21.54 -0.77 39.22
C PRO A 134 -21.30 0.60 39.90
N SER A 135 -20.39 0.60 40.87
CA SER A 135 -20.05 1.67 41.81
C SER A 135 -19.07 2.73 41.27
N SER A 136 -19.25 3.98 41.72
CA SER A 136 -18.45 5.18 41.48
C SER A 136 -17.17 5.27 42.34
N LEU A 137 -16.11 5.88 41.80
CA LEU A 137 -14.88 6.29 42.52
C LEU A 137 -15.05 7.62 43.28
N PRO A 138 -14.26 7.90 44.35
CA PRO A 138 -14.52 8.98 45.32
C PRO A 138 -13.83 10.32 45.01
N SER A 139 -14.45 11.40 45.46
CA SER A 139 -14.00 12.80 45.40
C SER A 139 -13.20 13.24 46.65
N PRO A 140 -12.28 14.22 46.55
CA PRO A 140 -11.61 14.82 47.71
C PRO A 140 -12.34 16.08 48.28
N PRO A 141 -12.08 16.48 49.54
CA PRO A 141 -12.79 17.57 50.24
C PRO A 141 -12.09 18.96 50.13
N PRO A 142 -12.73 20.05 50.61
CA PRO A 142 -12.60 21.40 50.04
C PRO A 142 -11.73 22.37 50.86
N ASN A 143 -11.42 23.53 50.29
CA ASN A 143 -11.18 24.79 51.02
C ASN A 143 -11.42 26.03 50.14
N SER A 144 -11.61 27.15 50.83
CA SER A 144 -12.46 28.32 50.58
C SER A 144 -11.81 29.53 49.89
N ASP A 145 -12.67 30.28 49.18
CA ASP A 145 -12.85 31.74 49.07
C ASP A 145 -11.83 32.73 48.45
N SER A 146 -12.39 33.45 47.46
CA SER A 146 -12.38 34.92 47.25
C SER A 146 -11.38 35.60 46.30
N SER A 147 -11.88 35.86 45.08
CA SER A 147 -11.98 37.15 44.34
C SER A 147 -10.88 38.21 44.35
N THR A 148 -10.41 38.60 43.15
CA THR A 148 -10.49 39.96 42.51
C THR A 148 -9.62 39.94 41.23
N ALA A 149 -10.19 40.06 40.02
CA ALA A 149 -10.58 41.27 39.26
C ALA A 149 -9.48 41.80 38.30
N ASN A 150 -9.87 41.91 37.02
CA ASN A 150 -9.35 42.71 35.89
C ASN A 150 -8.01 42.36 35.23
N SER A 151 -8.08 41.89 33.97
CA SER A 151 -7.15 42.31 32.91
C SER A 151 -7.87 42.41 31.56
N THR A 152 -7.78 43.60 30.97
CA THR A 152 -8.11 43.94 29.58
C THR A 152 -6.97 43.49 28.68
N ASP A 153 -7.26 42.71 27.64
CA ASP A 153 -6.27 42.20 26.70
C ASP A 153 -6.46 42.88 25.33
N THR A 154 -5.45 43.63 24.90
CA THR A 154 -5.34 44.25 23.56
C THR A 154 -4.03 43.75 22.94
N PRO A 155 -4.02 43.23 21.70
CA PRO A 155 -2.84 42.61 21.12
C PRO A 155 -1.84 43.63 20.55
N PRO A 156 -0.52 43.42 20.68
CA PRO A 156 0.48 44.29 20.07
C PRO A 156 0.85 43.87 18.64
N GLN A 157 1.13 44.87 17.79
CA GLN A 157 1.62 44.79 16.41
C GLN A 157 3.13 44.50 16.31
N PRO A 158 3.63 44.00 15.16
CA PRO A 158 5.07 43.82 14.94
C PRO A 158 5.77 45.08 14.40
N GLU A 159 6.98 45.31 14.90
CA GLU A 159 7.87 46.43 14.58
C GLU A 159 8.56 46.33 13.21
N ILE A 160 8.76 47.51 12.61
CA ILE A 160 9.46 47.80 11.35
C ILE A 160 10.96 47.93 11.62
N PHE A 161 11.81 47.35 10.77
CA PHE A 161 13.23 47.67 10.69
C PHE A 161 13.59 48.10 9.26
N GLU A 162 13.84 49.39 9.08
CA GLU A 162 14.42 49.97 7.86
C GLU A 162 15.96 49.99 7.96
N LYS A 163 16.65 49.64 6.87
CA LYS A 163 17.89 50.30 6.46
C LYS A 163 18.12 50.22 4.95
N SER A 164 18.14 51.42 4.36
CA SER A 164 18.64 51.87 3.04
C SER A 164 20.08 51.38 2.76
N MET A 165 20.69 51.29 1.56
CA MET A 165 20.63 52.00 0.26
C MET A 165 21.52 51.19 -0.73
N SER A 166 21.25 51.03 -2.04
CA SER A 166 21.76 51.85 -3.17
C SER A 166 21.62 51.01 -4.46
N SER A 167 20.76 51.38 -5.42
CA SER A 167 21.04 52.13 -6.67
C SER A 167 22.12 51.55 -7.60
N LEU A 168 21.71 50.96 -8.73
CA LEU A 168 22.32 51.15 -10.06
C LEU A 168 21.28 50.79 -11.15
N SER A 169 21.23 51.61 -12.19
CA SER A 169 20.21 51.69 -13.24
C SER A 169 20.82 51.56 -14.64
N PHE A 170 20.18 50.73 -15.49
CA PHE A 170 19.96 50.73 -16.97
C PHE A 170 21.10 51.06 -17.98
N PRO A 171 21.05 50.52 -19.23
CA PRO A 171 20.12 51.02 -20.26
C PRO A 171 19.37 49.96 -21.09
N ASP A 172 18.25 50.44 -21.65
CA ASP A 172 17.36 49.88 -22.67
C ASP A 172 18.00 49.69 -24.06
N GLU A 173 17.49 48.74 -24.86
CA GLU A 173 17.38 48.72 -26.34
C GLU A 173 16.52 47.47 -26.70
N ASP A 174 15.63 47.38 -27.70
CA ASP A 174 14.92 48.29 -28.60
C ASP A 174 13.82 47.42 -29.25
N ASP A 175 12.69 48.03 -29.64
CA ASP A 175 11.48 47.36 -30.13
C ASP A 175 11.40 47.52 -31.66
N THR A 176 11.19 46.45 -32.45
CA THR A 176 10.46 46.43 -33.77
C THR A 176 10.53 45.08 -34.53
N PRO A 177 9.57 44.77 -35.46
CA PRO A 177 9.10 43.40 -35.71
C PRO A 177 9.34 42.80 -37.13
N LEU A 178 9.33 41.45 -37.18
CA LEU A 178 8.94 40.52 -38.29
C LEU A 178 9.83 40.44 -39.57
N PRO A 179 9.96 39.28 -40.28
CA PRO A 179 8.83 38.53 -40.85
C PRO A 179 8.91 36.97 -40.90
N ALA A 180 7.75 36.37 -41.16
CA ALA A 180 7.51 34.95 -41.42
C ALA A 180 8.13 34.43 -42.74
N PRO A 181 8.43 33.12 -42.86
CA PRO A 181 8.53 32.47 -44.16
C PRO A 181 7.28 31.67 -44.51
N LYS A 182 6.92 31.80 -45.79
CA LYS A 182 5.76 31.26 -46.48
C LYS A 182 5.85 29.74 -46.69
N LEU A 183 4.67 29.11 -46.71
CA LEU A 183 4.39 27.85 -47.38
C LEU A 183 5.05 27.77 -48.77
N ARG A 184 5.60 26.61 -49.10
CA ARG A 184 5.72 26.17 -50.49
C ARG A 184 5.25 24.71 -50.62
N HIS A 185 4.11 24.58 -51.29
CA HIS A 185 3.63 23.35 -51.89
C HIS A 185 4.66 22.76 -52.86
N LEU A 186 4.86 21.45 -52.79
CA LEU A 186 5.19 20.62 -53.94
C LEU A 186 4.28 19.39 -53.92
N ARG A 187 3.28 19.43 -54.80
CA ARG A 187 2.55 18.27 -55.29
C ARG A 187 3.54 17.35 -56.02
N THR A 188 3.46 16.06 -55.76
CA THR A 188 3.60 15.06 -56.82
C THR A 188 2.42 14.10 -56.69
N GLU A 189 1.63 14.08 -57.76
CA GLU A 189 0.55 13.14 -57.96
C GLU A 189 1.11 11.78 -58.36
N SER A 190 0.44 10.72 -57.92
CA SER A 190 0.28 9.50 -58.72
C SER A 190 -1.08 8.92 -58.37
N THR A 191 -2.01 9.22 -59.26
CA THR A 191 -3.33 8.66 -59.43
C THR A 191 -3.23 7.16 -59.74
N LEU A 192 -4.18 6.37 -59.22
CA LEU A 192 -4.84 5.28 -59.93
C LEU A 192 -6.15 4.92 -59.22
N SER A 193 -7.07 4.46 -60.04
CA SER A 193 -8.50 4.76 -60.03
C SER A 193 -9.37 3.58 -59.55
N LEU A 194 -10.65 3.91 -59.32
CA LEU A 194 -11.76 3.02 -58.97
C LEU A 194 -12.04 1.91 -60.00
N ASP A 195 -12.52 0.78 -59.49
CA ASP A 195 -13.72 0.02 -59.89
C ASP A 195 -14.02 -0.95 -58.72
N GLY A 196 -15.22 -1.28 -58.25
CA GLY A 196 -16.52 -1.33 -58.92
C GLY A 196 -17.09 -2.76 -58.79
N GLY A 197 -17.73 -3.08 -57.65
CA GLY A 197 -18.83 -4.07 -57.59
C GLY A 197 -18.55 -5.50 -57.09
N GLY A 198 -19.34 -5.92 -56.10
CA GLY A 198 -19.92 -7.27 -56.05
C GLY A 198 -19.33 -8.28 -55.06
N ARG A 199 -20.10 -8.56 -53.97
CA ARG A 199 -20.62 -9.91 -53.57
C ARG A 199 -19.61 -11.09 -53.55
N VAL A 200 -19.46 -11.97 -52.55
CA VAL A 200 -20.29 -12.49 -51.45
C VAL A 200 -19.35 -13.20 -50.45
N SER A 201 -19.72 -13.24 -49.17
CA SER A 201 -19.21 -14.16 -48.16
C SER A 201 -19.47 -15.64 -48.50
N SER A 202 -18.52 -16.53 -48.18
CA SER A 202 -18.80 -17.96 -48.04
C SER A 202 -18.21 -18.48 -46.72
N ILE A 203 -19.11 -18.66 -45.76
CA ILE A 203 -18.92 -19.43 -44.54
C ILE A 203 -19.70 -20.74 -44.73
N SER A 204 -19.06 -21.87 -44.45
CA SER A 204 -19.68 -23.16 -44.13
C SER A 204 -18.67 -24.01 -43.38
N ARG A 205 -18.98 -24.82 -42.37
CA ARG A 205 -20.12 -24.96 -41.43
C ARG A 205 -19.67 -26.10 -40.51
N SER A 206 -19.86 -25.98 -39.20
CA SER A 206 -20.12 -27.15 -38.34
C SER A 206 -20.92 -26.73 -37.10
N HIS A 207 -22.22 -26.97 -37.19
CA HIS A 207 -23.27 -27.27 -36.20
C HIS A 207 -23.31 -26.59 -34.82
N SER A 208 -24.42 -25.87 -34.59
CA SER A 208 -25.05 -25.67 -33.28
C SER A 208 -26.57 -25.79 -33.42
N ASN A 209 -27.16 -26.79 -32.76
CA ASN A 209 -28.61 -26.95 -32.58
C ASN A 209 -29.04 -26.25 -31.28
N VAL A 210 -29.57 -25.02 -31.36
CA VAL A 210 -30.53 -24.49 -30.35
C VAL A 210 -31.42 -23.47 -31.07
N ALA A 211 -32.73 -23.70 -31.07
CA ALA A 211 -33.73 -22.78 -31.60
C ALA A 211 -34.05 -21.70 -30.56
N VAL A 212 -34.03 -20.42 -30.97
CA VAL A 212 -34.44 -19.28 -30.15
C VAL A 212 -35.78 -18.77 -30.69
N HIS A 213 -36.84 -18.87 -29.88
CA HIS A 213 -38.13 -18.21 -30.14
C HIS A 213 -38.14 -16.82 -29.47
N PRO A 214 -38.64 -15.76 -30.13
CA PRO A 214 -38.70 -14.43 -29.56
C PRO A 214 -39.93 -14.27 -28.64
N LEU A 215 -39.72 -13.81 -27.40
CA LEU A 215 -40.80 -13.47 -26.47
C LEU A 215 -41.25 -12.03 -26.67
N ALA A 216 -42.49 -11.84 -27.13
CA ALA A 216 -43.23 -10.59 -27.02
C ALA A 216 -43.84 -10.46 -25.60
N PRO A 217 -44.09 -9.23 -25.09
CA PRO A 217 -44.66 -9.03 -23.76
C PRO A 217 -46.16 -9.35 -23.74
N GLN A 218 -46.62 -10.13 -22.76
CA GLN A 218 -48.05 -10.40 -22.52
C GLN A 218 -48.52 -9.66 -21.24
N PRO A 219 -49.75 -9.13 -21.21
CA PRO A 219 -50.29 -8.38 -20.06
C PRO A 219 -50.69 -9.32 -18.90
N PRO A 220 -50.81 -8.81 -17.65
CA PRO A 220 -51.02 -9.64 -16.48
C PRO A 220 -52.45 -10.20 -16.43
N ALA A 221 -52.56 -11.51 -16.16
CA ALA A 221 -53.83 -12.19 -15.95
C ALA A 221 -54.17 -12.26 -14.45
N ASP A 222 -55.38 -11.80 -14.11
CA ASP A 222 -55.98 -11.88 -12.78
C ASP A 222 -56.09 -13.33 -12.28
N ARG A 223 -55.65 -13.59 -11.04
CA ARG A 223 -56.06 -14.78 -10.27
C ARG A 223 -56.56 -14.39 -8.88
N PRO A 224 -57.65 -14.99 -8.40
CA PRO A 224 -58.30 -14.61 -7.15
C PRO A 224 -57.50 -15.09 -5.92
N LEU A 225 -57.53 -14.27 -4.86
CA LEU A 225 -56.98 -14.57 -3.54
C LEU A 225 -57.69 -15.78 -2.90
N GLN A 226 -56.95 -16.88 -2.70
CA GLN A 226 -57.33 -17.92 -1.74
C GLN A 226 -56.59 -17.66 -0.42
N THR A 227 -57.35 -17.35 0.63
CA THR A 227 -56.89 -17.23 2.01
C THR A 227 -56.59 -18.63 2.56
N GLY A 228 -55.34 -19.07 2.42
CA GLY A 228 -54.81 -20.26 3.09
C GLY A 228 -54.00 -19.87 4.31
N THR A 229 -54.48 -20.22 5.50
CA THR A 229 -53.77 -20.12 6.77
C THR A 229 -52.47 -20.94 6.73
N CYS A 230 -51.31 -20.26 6.69
CA CYS A 230 -50.01 -20.90 6.83
C CYS A 230 -49.65 -21.04 8.30
N THR A 231 -49.64 -22.26 8.80
CA THR A 231 -48.93 -22.63 10.03
C THR A 231 -47.43 -22.48 9.80
N PRO A 232 -46.67 -21.84 10.71
CA PRO A 232 -45.22 -21.70 10.53
C PRO A 232 -44.54 -23.04 10.81
N GLY A 233 -43.94 -23.64 9.78
CA GLY A 233 -43.01 -24.75 9.94
C GLY A 233 -41.73 -24.31 10.67
N PRO A 234 -40.98 -25.22 11.31
CA PRO A 234 -39.76 -24.91 12.04
C PRO A 234 -38.62 -24.65 11.05
N GLY A 235 -38.61 -23.44 10.51
CA GLY A 235 -37.63 -22.95 9.56
C GLY A 235 -37.52 -21.45 9.71
N SER A 236 -37.14 -21.00 10.91
CA SER A 236 -36.70 -19.62 11.12
C SER A 236 -35.51 -19.37 10.19
N GLY A 237 -35.79 -18.74 9.04
CA GLY A 237 -34.76 -18.16 8.20
C GLY A 237 -34.07 -17.09 9.03
N ASN A 238 -32.93 -17.46 9.61
CA ASN A 238 -31.99 -16.50 10.17
C ASN A 238 -31.60 -15.54 9.05
N GLY A 239 -32.31 -14.41 8.97
CA GLY A 239 -31.89 -13.20 8.29
C GLY A 239 -30.64 -12.68 8.99
N GLY A 240 -29.54 -13.41 8.86
CA GLY A 240 -28.24 -13.01 9.37
C GLY A 240 -27.78 -11.79 8.60
N TYR A 241 -27.68 -10.66 9.28
CA TYR A 241 -27.10 -9.44 8.74
C TYR A 241 -25.76 -9.78 8.06
N LYS A 242 -25.61 -9.48 6.77
CA LYS A 242 -24.32 -9.65 6.08
C LYS A 242 -23.33 -8.73 6.78
N HIS A 243 -22.25 -9.29 7.30
CA HIS A 243 -21.17 -8.50 7.87
C HIS A 243 -20.55 -7.65 6.76
N TRP A 244 -20.74 -6.34 6.84
CA TRP A 244 -20.10 -5.38 5.93
C TRP A 244 -18.70 -5.10 6.46
N THR A 245 -17.69 -5.60 5.75
CA THR A 245 -16.29 -5.24 6.01
C THR A 245 -15.93 -4.08 5.08
N ALA A 246 -15.36 -3.01 5.65
CA ALA A 246 -14.87 -1.90 4.85
C ALA A 246 -13.75 -2.39 3.91
N ARG A 247 -13.87 -2.02 2.64
CA ARG A 247 -12.90 -2.29 1.59
C ARG A 247 -11.88 -1.17 1.53
N SER A 248 -11.02 -1.11 2.54
CA SER A 248 -10.13 0.02 2.74
C SER A 248 -9.15 0.20 1.60
N GLY A 249 -8.66 -0.88 1.00
CA GLY A 249 -7.82 -0.84 -0.18
C GLY A 249 -8.50 -0.18 -1.37
N THR A 250 -9.72 -0.62 -1.67
CA THR A 250 -10.56 -0.02 -2.72
C THR A 250 -10.83 1.46 -2.43
N LEU A 251 -11.11 1.81 -1.17
CA LEU A 251 -11.33 3.20 -0.76
C LEU A 251 -10.08 4.07 -0.99
N ILE A 252 -8.90 3.58 -0.62
CA ILE A 252 -7.62 4.28 -0.81
C ILE A 252 -7.32 4.50 -2.29
N ALA A 253 -7.53 3.48 -3.14
CA ALA A 253 -7.39 3.60 -4.59
C ALA A 253 -8.35 4.66 -5.16
N ASN A 254 -9.63 4.61 -4.77
CA ASN A 254 -10.64 5.58 -5.19
C ASN A 254 -10.29 7.01 -4.77
N MET A 255 -9.77 7.22 -3.57
CA MET A 255 -9.35 8.55 -3.11
C MET A 255 -8.18 9.10 -3.93
N LEU A 256 -7.20 8.27 -4.28
CA LEU A 256 -6.08 8.69 -5.14
C LEU A 256 -6.53 9.09 -6.54
N MET A 257 -7.40 8.29 -7.15
CA MET A 257 -7.97 8.58 -8.47
C MET A 257 -8.85 9.84 -8.41
N ALA A 258 -9.68 9.98 -7.38
CA ALA A 258 -10.54 11.15 -7.20
C ALA A 258 -9.75 12.45 -6.94
N ALA A 259 -8.60 12.36 -6.25
CA ALA A 259 -7.70 13.50 -6.09
C ALA A 259 -7.04 13.94 -7.41
N GLY A 260 -7.01 13.06 -8.42
CA GLY A 260 -6.52 13.36 -9.77
C GLY A 260 -5.21 12.68 -10.13
N ALA A 261 -4.83 11.58 -9.47
CA ALA A 261 -3.69 10.78 -9.89
C ALA A 261 -3.96 10.13 -11.26
N ASP A 262 -3.00 10.23 -12.17
CA ASP A 262 -3.07 9.67 -13.53
C ASP A 262 -2.27 8.36 -13.64
N HIS A 263 -1.37 8.07 -12.68
CA HIS A 263 -0.50 6.90 -12.65
C HIS A 263 -0.02 6.62 -11.22
N ILE A 264 0.12 5.35 -10.84
CA ILE A 264 0.73 4.93 -9.57
C ILE A 264 2.02 4.15 -9.83
N ILE A 265 3.08 4.46 -9.08
CA ILE A 265 4.29 3.63 -8.97
C ILE A 265 4.41 3.17 -7.52
N THR A 266 4.54 1.87 -7.29
CA THR A 266 4.68 1.29 -5.95
C THR A 266 5.71 0.16 -5.96
N MET A 267 6.09 -0.37 -4.81
CA MET A 267 6.94 -1.56 -4.73
C MET A 267 6.27 -2.63 -3.87
N ASP A 268 6.43 -3.91 -4.27
CA ASP A 268 6.01 -5.12 -3.56
C ASP A 268 4.65 -5.02 -2.83
N LEU A 269 3.59 -4.71 -3.58
CA LEU A 269 2.23 -4.77 -3.05
C LEU A 269 1.97 -6.11 -2.33
N HIS A 270 1.42 -6.02 -1.11
CA HIS A 270 1.13 -7.19 -0.26
C HIS A 270 0.25 -8.22 -0.98
N ASP A 271 -0.79 -7.74 -1.66
CA ASP A 271 -1.58 -8.53 -2.61
C ASP A 271 -1.42 -7.92 -4.02
N PRO A 272 -0.77 -8.61 -4.97
CA PRO A 272 -0.64 -8.13 -6.34
C PRO A 272 -1.97 -7.85 -7.05
N GLN A 273 -3.09 -8.46 -6.59
CA GLN A 273 -4.42 -8.20 -7.13
C GLN A 273 -4.88 -6.75 -6.90
N PHE A 274 -4.25 -6.05 -5.95
CA PHE A 274 -4.56 -4.67 -5.61
C PHE A 274 -4.40 -3.71 -6.80
N GLN A 275 -3.56 -4.05 -7.79
CA GLN A 275 -3.46 -3.29 -9.04
C GLN A 275 -4.80 -3.19 -9.78
N GLY A 276 -5.63 -4.24 -9.69
CA GLY A 276 -6.95 -4.27 -10.33
C GLY A 276 -7.99 -3.36 -9.69
N PHE A 277 -7.66 -2.65 -8.60
CA PHE A 277 -8.55 -1.63 -8.00
C PHE A 277 -8.37 -0.24 -8.59
N PHE A 278 -7.38 -0.07 -9.47
CA PHE A 278 -7.15 1.18 -10.17
C PHE A 278 -7.62 1.08 -11.60
N ASP A 279 -8.35 2.10 -12.04
CA ASP A 279 -8.68 2.31 -13.46
C ASP A 279 -7.55 3.05 -14.21
N ILE A 280 -6.54 3.52 -13.46
CA ILE A 280 -5.30 4.12 -13.95
C ILE A 280 -4.17 3.09 -13.96
N PRO A 281 -3.12 3.26 -14.79
CA PRO A 281 -1.97 2.36 -14.76
C PRO A 281 -1.34 2.29 -13.36
N VAL A 282 -0.79 1.12 -13.02
CA VAL A 282 -0.06 0.87 -11.77
C VAL A 282 1.20 0.08 -12.10
N ASP A 283 2.35 0.71 -11.93
CA ASP A 283 3.64 0.05 -12.01
C ASP A 283 4.05 -0.46 -10.61
N ASN A 284 3.84 -1.75 -10.36
CA ASN A 284 4.31 -2.41 -9.15
C ASN A 284 5.71 -2.98 -9.35
N LEU A 285 6.71 -2.23 -8.88
CA LEU A 285 8.11 -2.64 -8.85
C LEU A 285 8.32 -3.78 -7.85
N TYR A 286 9.41 -4.53 -8.02
CA TYR A 286 9.76 -5.66 -7.15
C TYR A 286 11.11 -5.40 -6.46
N GLY A 287 11.17 -5.58 -5.15
CA GLY A 287 12.42 -5.57 -4.38
C GLY A 287 13.24 -6.85 -4.59
N GLN A 288 12.64 -7.89 -5.18
CA GLN A 288 13.25 -9.19 -5.39
C GLN A 288 14.64 -9.14 -6.08
N PRO A 289 14.88 -8.40 -7.18
CA PRO A 289 16.20 -8.33 -7.79
C PRO A 289 17.25 -7.73 -6.86
N LEU A 290 16.87 -6.73 -6.05
CA LEU A 290 17.75 -6.11 -5.04
C LEU A 290 18.07 -7.06 -3.90
N MET A 291 17.09 -7.84 -3.43
CA MET A 291 17.31 -8.88 -2.42
C MET A 291 18.28 -9.94 -2.93
N ILE A 292 18.10 -10.43 -4.17
CA ILE A 292 19.00 -11.40 -4.79
C ILE A 292 20.42 -10.84 -4.90
N LYS A 293 20.57 -9.58 -5.34
CA LYS A 293 21.86 -8.89 -5.39
C LYS A 293 22.50 -8.83 -3.98
N TYR A 294 21.72 -8.43 -2.97
CA TYR A 294 22.19 -8.37 -1.58
C TYR A 294 22.67 -9.73 -1.07
N ILE A 295 21.89 -10.80 -1.29
CA ILE A 295 22.25 -12.16 -0.87
C ILE A 295 23.59 -12.57 -1.50
N LYS A 296 23.76 -12.37 -2.81
CA LYS A 296 24.98 -12.73 -3.54
C LYS A 296 26.21 -11.96 -3.08
N GLU A 297 26.04 -10.68 -2.73
CA GLU A 297 27.17 -9.79 -2.39
C GLU A 297 27.52 -9.79 -0.90
N LYS A 298 26.56 -10.05 -0.02
CA LYS A 298 26.71 -9.79 1.43
C LYS A 298 26.57 -11.03 2.31
N ILE A 299 25.87 -12.07 1.87
CA ILE A 299 25.68 -13.28 2.69
C ILE A 299 26.76 -14.31 2.33
N PRO A 300 27.67 -14.65 3.25
CA PRO A 300 28.65 -15.70 3.02
C PRO A 300 27.97 -17.06 2.87
N ASP A 301 28.52 -17.92 2.01
CA ASP A 301 28.04 -19.29 1.80
C ASP A 301 26.56 -19.38 1.41
N PHE A 302 26.05 -18.37 0.68
CA PHE A 302 24.65 -18.35 0.26
C PHE A 302 24.29 -19.54 -0.65
N GLN A 303 25.26 -20.15 -1.34
CA GLN A 303 25.02 -21.30 -2.22
C GLN A 303 24.51 -22.53 -1.45
N ASN A 304 24.86 -22.65 -0.18
CA ASN A 304 24.36 -23.70 0.72
C ASN A 304 23.20 -23.22 1.59
N ALA A 305 22.68 -22.00 1.38
CA ALA A 305 21.57 -21.47 2.15
C ALA A 305 20.23 -22.11 1.76
N VAL A 306 19.21 -21.86 2.57
CA VAL A 306 17.80 -22.20 2.31
C VAL A 306 16.99 -20.92 2.38
N ILE A 307 16.20 -20.63 1.35
CA ILE A 307 15.23 -19.54 1.39
C ILE A 307 13.99 -20.02 2.13
N VAL A 308 13.57 -19.28 3.15
CA VAL A 308 12.47 -19.66 4.03
C VAL A 308 11.32 -18.66 3.91
N SER A 309 10.13 -19.14 3.61
CA SER A 309 8.92 -18.32 3.74
C SER A 309 8.37 -18.39 5.17
N PRO A 310 8.15 -17.26 5.87
CA PRO A 310 7.68 -17.24 7.26
C PRO A 310 6.20 -17.64 7.39
N ASP A 311 5.43 -17.60 6.30
CA ASP A 311 4.06 -18.09 6.22
C ASP A 311 3.71 -18.66 4.83
N ALA A 312 2.50 -19.20 4.69
CA ALA A 312 2.02 -19.77 3.43
C ALA A 312 1.74 -18.73 2.33
N GLY A 313 1.48 -17.47 2.69
CA GLY A 313 1.22 -16.40 1.72
C GLY A 313 2.48 -15.99 0.96
N GLY A 314 3.62 -15.94 1.67
CA GLY A 314 4.93 -15.61 1.09
C GLY A 314 5.58 -16.72 0.25
N ALA A 315 5.00 -17.93 0.20
CA ALA A 315 5.64 -19.10 -0.41
C ALA A 315 6.08 -18.86 -1.86
N LYS A 316 5.18 -18.30 -2.69
CA LYS A 316 5.50 -17.98 -4.10
C LYS A 316 6.69 -17.03 -4.23
N ARG A 317 6.77 -16.00 -3.38
CA ARG A 317 7.87 -15.02 -3.39
C ARG A 317 9.19 -15.68 -3.07
N ALA A 318 9.21 -16.48 -2.01
CA ALA A 318 10.39 -17.20 -1.56
C ALA A 318 10.88 -18.23 -2.59
N THR A 319 9.97 -19.00 -3.22
CA THR A 319 10.34 -19.97 -4.26
C THR A 319 10.99 -19.30 -5.46
N VAL A 320 10.48 -18.16 -5.95
CA VAL A 320 11.10 -17.45 -7.09
C VAL A 320 12.53 -16.98 -6.76
N ILE A 321 12.80 -16.57 -5.52
CA ILE A 321 14.15 -16.21 -5.08
C ILE A 321 15.04 -17.45 -5.01
N ALA A 322 14.54 -18.55 -4.44
CA ALA A 322 15.26 -19.82 -4.33
C ALA A 322 15.67 -20.34 -5.71
N ASP A 323 14.74 -20.35 -6.67
CA ASP A 323 14.98 -20.79 -8.06
C ASP A 323 16.05 -19.93 -8.74
N LYS A 324 16.00 -18.59 -8.59
CA LYS A 324 16.99 -17.68 -9.19
C LYS A 324 18.37 -17.76 -8.54
N LEU A 325 18.45 -18.19 -7.29
CA LEU A 325 19.70 -18.44 -6.58
C LEU A 325 20.19 -19.88 -6.74
N ASN A 326 19.36 -20.78 -7.26
CA ASN A 326 19.60 -22.23 -7.34
C ASN A 326 19.93 -22.81 -5.95
N VAL A 327 19.09 -22.50 -4.97
CA VAL A 327 19.18 -22.98 -3.58
C VAL A 327 17.86 -23.58 -3.15
N ASP A 328 17.85 -24.30 -2.02
CA ASP A 328 16.65 -24.95 -1.54
C ASP A 328 15.66 -23.97 -0.91
N PHE A 329 14.40 -24.40 -0.83
CA PHE A 329 13.29 -23.65 -0.26
C PHE A 329 12.68 -24.41 0.93
N ALA A 330 12.31 -23.67 1.96
CA ALA A 330 11.52 -24.16 3.09
C ALA A 330 10.34 -23.22 3.40
N LEU A 331 9.31 -23.77 4.02
CA LEU A 331 8.07 -23.08 4.35
C LEU A 331 7.72 -23.29 5.81
N ILE A 332 7.40 -22.20 6.50
CA ILE A 332 6.81 -22.25 7.83
C ILE A 332 5.29 -22.07 7.68
N HIS A 333 4.53 -23.04 8.17
CA HIS A 333 3.07 -22.97 8.21
C HIS A 333 2.59 -22.80 9.65
N LYS A 334 1.66 -21.86 9.85
CA LYS A 334 1.04 -21.62 11.15
C LYS A 334 -0.26 -22.41 11.28
N GLU A 335 -0.23 -23.51 12.02
CA GLU A 335 -1.44 -24.26 12.37
C GLU A 335 -2.18 -23.52 13.50
N ARG A 336 -3.47 -23.24 13.31
CA ARG A 336 -4.32 -22.60 14.32
C ARG A 336 -5.12 -23.68 15.05
N ARG A 337 -4.68 -24.11 16.24
CA ARG A 337 -5.51 -24.93 17.14
C ARG A 337 -6.38 -24.04 18.01
N VAL A 338 -7.67 -24.35 18.07
CA VAL A 338 -8.72 -23.51 18.68
C VAL A 338 -8.51 -23.26 20.19
N ALA A 339 -7.75 -24.12 20.88
CA ALA A 339 -7.63 -24.08 22.34
C ALA A 339 -6.19 -23.94 22.91
N ALA A 340 -5.13 -24.09 22.11
CA ALA A 340 -3.75 -24.23 22.63
C ALA A 340 -2.73 -23.23 22.03
N GLY A 341 -3.22 -22.17 21.38
CA GLY A 341 -2.35 -21.26 20.62
C GLY A 341 -1.95 -21.84 19.26
N SER A 342 -1.25 -21.04 18.47
CA SER A 342 -0.81 -21.43 17.13
C SER A 342 0.53 -22.14 17.16
N GLU A 343 0.58 -23.36 16.64
CA GLU A 343 1.81 -24.15 16.45
C GLU A 343 2.42 -23.81 15.08
N LEU A 344 3.75 -23.68 15.02
CA LEU A 344 4.46 -23.44 13.76
C LEU A 344 5.06 -24.77 13.29
N ILE A 345 4.79 -25.13 12.03
CA ILE A 345 5.28 -26.33 11.38
C ILE A 345 6.28 -25.91 10.31
N LEU A 346 7.48 -26.48 10.34
CA LEU A 346 8.49 -26.29 9.29
C LEU A 346 8.38 -27.42 8.26
N VAL A 347 8.37 -27.05 6.99
CA VAL A 347 8.44 -27.96 5.84
C VAL A 347 9.67 -27.61 5.03
N GLY A 348 10.61 -28.57 4.89
CA GLY A 348 11.92 -28.37 4.26
C GLY A 348 13.06 -28.64 5.24
N ASP A 349 14.22 -29.03 4.71
CA ASP A 349 15.41 -29.30 5.52
C ASP A 349 16.25 -28.02 5.68
N VAL A 350 16.54 -27.67 6.92
CA VAL A 350 17.28 -26.45 7.30
C VAL A 350 18.47 -26.75 8.20
N LYS A 351 18.72 -28.03 8.47
CA LYS A 351 19.73 -28.45 9.44
C LYS A 351 21.12 -28.16 8.91
N ASP A 352 21.97 -27.59 9.76
CA ASP A 352 23.36 -27.25 9.47
C ASP A 352 23.52 -26.26 8.29
N ARG A 353 22.48 -25.46 8.00
CA ARG A 353 22.44 -24.52 6.88
C ARG A 353 22.10 -23.08 7.30
N VAL A 354 22.52 -22.14 6.45
CA VAL A 354 22.12 -20.74 6.56
C VAL A 354 20.66 -20.60 6.10
N CYS A 355 19.82 -19.98 6.92
CA CYS A 355 18.43 -19.73 6.59
C CYS A 355 18.21 -18.26 6.27
N ILE A 356 17.51 -17.98 5.17
CA ILE A 356 17.20 -16.63 4.71
C ILE A 356 15.68 -16.49 4.67
N LEU A 357 15.10 -15.89 5.70
CA LEU A 357 13.69 -15.54 5.75
C LEU A 357 13.41 -14.42 4.74
N VAL A 358 12.39 -14.59 3.89
CA VAL A 358 11.97 -13.55 2.95
C VAL A 358 10.51 -13.18 3.19
N ASP A 359 10.23 -11.90 3.36
CA ASP A 359 8.87 -11.38 3.48
C ASP A 359 8.71 -10.01 2.79
N ASP A 360 7.48 -9.56 2.55
CA ASP A 360 7.22 -8.23 1.98
C ASP A 360 7.16 -7.18 3.08
N ILE A 361 6.48 -7.47 4.19
CA ILE A 361 6.24 -6.48 5.24
C ILE A 361 6.57 -7.08 6.61
N ALA A 362 7.47 -6.42 7.34
CA ALA A 362 7.69 -6.69 8.76
C ALA A 362 7.17 -5.51 9.58
N ASP A 363 6.11 -5.77 10.33
CA ASP A 363 5.45 -4.79 11.21
C ASP A 363 5.93 -4.97 12.65
N THR A 364 5.20 -5.71 13.49
CA THR A 364 5.64 -5.98 14.87
C THR A 364 6.77 -7.02 14.98
N SER A 365 7.26 -7.54 13.84
CA SER A 365 8.29 -8.59 13.73
C SER A 365 8.01 -9.90 14.49
N PHE A 366 6.76 -10.13 14.94
CA PHE A 366 6.39 -11.33 15.68
C PHE A 366 6.57 -12.61 14.86
N THR A 367 6.16 -12.59 13.59
CA THR A 367 6.18 -13.76 12.72
C THR A 367 7.62 -14.19 12.44
N ILE A 368 8.46 -13.24 11.99
CA ILE A 368 9.87 -13.52 11.65
C ILE A 368 10.70 -13.97 12.86
N THR A 369 10.46 -13.42 14.06
CA THR A 369 11.22 -13.79 15.27
C THR A 369 10.82 -15.17 15.82
N ARG A 370 9.53 -15.54 15.71
CA ARG A 370 9.09 -16.91 16.00
C ARG A 370 9.59 -17.91 14.97
N ALA A 371 9.56 -17.55 13.69
CA ALA A 371 10.15 -18.34 12.63
C ALA A 371 11.63 -18.60 12.89
N ALA A 372 12.40 -17.56 13.25
CA ALA A 372 13.80 -17.69 13.62
C ALA A 372 14.02 -18.67 14.79
N THR A 373 13.20 -18.58 15.84
CA THR A 373 13.28 -19.52 16.97
C THR A 373 13.06 -20.97 16.53
N LEU A 374 12.11 -21.22 15.62
CA LEU A 374 11.85 -22.56 15.08
C LEU A 374 13.02 -23.06 14.22
N LEU A 375 13.59 -22.19 13.38
CA LEU A 375 14.75 -22.51 12.55
C LEU A 375 15.97 -22.86 13.40
N THR A 376 16.23 -22.11 14.47
CA THR A 376 17.30 -22.42 15.43
C THR A 376 17.09 -23.80 16.07
N LYS A 377 15.87 -24.11 16.52
CA LYS A 377 15.53 -25.44 17.07
C LYS A 377 15.67 -26.57 16.05
N SER A 378 15.54 -26.25 14.77
CA SER A 378 15.67 -27.19 13.66
C SER A 378 17.10 -27.32 13.13
N GLY A 379 18.07 -26.65 13.76
CA GLY A 379 19.50 -26.77 13.46
C GLY A 379 20.06 -25.76 12.46
N ALA A 380 19.37 -24.65 12.19
CA ALA A 380 19.92 -23.58 11.34
C ALA A 380 21.19 -22.97 11.95
N THR A 381 22.22 -22.73 11.13
CA THR A 381 23.52 -22.19 11.58
C THR A 381 23.53 -20.68 11.72
N LYS A 382 22.88 -20.00 10.77
CA LYS A 382 22.66 -18.55 10.76
C LYS A 382 21.29 -18.23 10.19
N ILE A 383 20.71 -17.11 10.61
CA ILE A 383 19.38 -16.67 10.22
C ILE A 383 19.43 -15.21 9.78
N TYR A 384 19.18 -14.98 8.51
CA TYR A 384 18.98 -13.67 7.91
C TYR A 384 17.49 -13.45 7.66
N ALA A 385 17.02 -12.22 7.76
CA ALA A 385 15.66 -11.84 7.34
C ALA A 385 15.71 -10.69 6.34
N LEU A 386 15.28 -10.93 5.10
CA LEU A 386 15.19 -9.92 4.05
C LEU A 386 13.73 -9.53 3.86
N ILE A 387 13.44 -8.25 4.09
CA ILE A 387 12.09 -7.71 4.03
C ILE A 387 12.08 -6.48 3.14
N THR A 388 11.08 -6.35 2.25
CA THR A 388 10.96 -5.12 1.45
C THR A 388 10.61 -3.95 2.37
N HIS A 389 9.45 -3.99 3.03
CA HIS A 389 8.92 -2.91 3.85
C HIS A 389 9.12 -3.19 5.34
N GLY A 390 10.20 -2.66 5.90
CA GLY A 390 10.45 -2.66 7.34
C GLY A 390 9.64 -1.58 8.06
N ILE A 391 8.36 -1.83 8.36
CA ILE A 391 7.53 -0.92 9.17
C ILE A 391 8.01 -0.88 10.62
N LEU A 392 8.36 -2.05 11.17
CA LEU A 392 9.02 -2.22 12.47
C LEU A 392 8.34 -1.47 13.64
N SER A 393 7.01 -1.51 13.71
CA SER A 393 6.23 -0.80 14.72
C SER A 393 6.19 -1.49 16.10
N GLY A 394 5.85 -0.71 17.14
CA GLY A 394 5.72 -1.20 18.50
C GLY A 394 7.02 -1.83 19.02
N ASN A 395 6.94 -3.02 19.61
CA ASN A 395 8.10 -3.69 20.20
C ASN A 395 8.95 -4.46 19.17
N ALA A 396 8.89 -4.11 17.89
CA ALA A 396 9.62 -4.82 16.84
C ALA A 396 11.13 -4.82 17.08
N LEU A 397 11.71 -3.66 17.40
CA LEU A 397 13.16 -3.53 17.63
C LEU A 397 13.63 -4.38 18.81
N GLU A 398 12.90 -4.36 19.93
CA GLU A 398 13.20 -5.20 21.10
C GLU A 398 13.13 -6.69 20.75
N ARG A 399 12.12 -7.10 19.99
CA ARG A 399 11.97 -8.48 19.53
C ARG A 399 13.11 -8.91 18.63
N ILE A 400 13.54 -8.05 17.71
CA ILE A 400 14.68 -8.34 16.81
C ILE A 400 15.97 -8.48 17.63
N LYS A 401 16.26 -7.53 18.52
CA LYS A 401 17.43 -7.58 19.40
C LYS A 401 17.51 -8.89 20.19
N ASN A 402 16.40 -9.25 20.83
CA ASN A 402 16.31 -10.44 21.68
C ASN A 402 16.10 -11.75 20.90
N SER A 403 15.98 -11.70 19.57
CA SER A 403 15.80 -12.89 18.73
C SER A 403 17.12 -13.55 18.33
N THR A 404 17.00 -14.78 17.81
CA THR A 404 18.10 -15.54 17.21
C THR A 404 18.41 -15.13 15.77
N ILE A 405 17.79 -14.07 15.25
CA ILE A 405 18.13 -13.53 13.93
C ILE A 405 19.50 -12.83 14.03
N ASP A 406 20.39 -13.14 13.10
CA ASP A 406 21.72 -12.53 12.98
C ASP A 406 21.61 -11.14 12.38
N GLU A 407 20.94 -11.01 11.24
CA GLU A 407 20.75 -9.74 10.54
C GLU A 407 19.34 -9.60 9.95
N VAL A 408 18.74 -8.42 10.13
CA VAL A 408 17.46 -8.03 9.52
C VAL A 408 17.74 -6.97 8.47
N VAL A 409 17.59 -7.34 7.21
CA VAL A 409 17.88 -6.53 6.04
C VAL A 409 16.56 -6.01 5.48
N VAL A 410 16.37 -4.69 5.52
CA VAL A 410 15.15 -4.02 5.06
C VAL A 410 15.46 -3.05 3.92
N SER A 411 14.47 -2.68 3.11
CA SER A 411 14.68 -1.58 2.16
C SER A 411 14.46 -0.20 2.81
N ASN A 412 14.90 0.87 2.14
CA ASN A 412 14.52 2.25 2.46
C ASN A 412 13.17 2.68 1.83
N SER A 413 12.23 1.75 1.61
CA SER A 413 10.84 2.12 1.24
C SER A 413 10.09 2.83 2.36
N VAL A 414 10.54 2.62 3.59
CA VAL A 414 10.13 3.32 4.81
C VAL A 414 11.41 3.89 5.44
N PRO A 415 11.42 5.09 6.04
CA PRO A 415 12.59 5.61 6.72
C PRO A 415 13.12 4.65 7.79
N GLN A 416 14.45 4.44 7.81
CA GLN A 416 15.11 3.47 8.70
C GLN A 416 16.15 4.10 9.63
N GLN A 417 16.37 5.41 9.54
CA GLN A 417 17.42 6.12 10.29
C GLN A 417 17.31 5.87 11.80
N ASP A 418 16.09 5.99 12.34
CA ASP A 418 15.82 5.74 13.75
C ASP A 418 16.01 4.26 14.11
N HIS A 419 15.59 3.34 13.24
CA HIS A 419 15.76 1.91 13.48
C HIS A 419 17.24 1.50 13.52
N LEU A 420 18.05 2.03 12.61
CA LEU A 420 19.50 1.82 12.57
C LEU A 420 20.21 2.38 13.80
N ALA A 421 19.79 3.55 14.28
CA ALA A 421 20.35 4.15 15.49
C ALA A 421 20.09 3.29 16.75
N HIS A 422 18.97 2.56 16.76
CA HIS A 422 18.56 1.78 17.92
C HIS A 422 18.90 0.29 17.80
N CYS A 423 19.16 -0.27 16.62
CA CYS A 423 19.44 -1.70 16.44
C CYS A 423 20.51 -1.97 15.39
N ASP A 424 21.63 -2.55 15.83
CA ASP A 424 22.81 -2.90 15.04
C ASP A 424 22.60 -4.06 14.06
N LYS A 425 21.67 -4.99 14.40
CA LYS A 425 21.23 -6.09 13.54
C LYS A 425 20.52 -5.62 12.27
N ILE A 426 20.01 -4.38 12.25
CA ILE A 426 19.28 -3.85 11.09
C ILE A 426 20.28 -3.36 10.05
N LYS A 427 20.07 -3.77 8.80
CA LYS A 427 20.80 -3.30 7.61
C LYS A 427 19.80 -2.81 6.58
N VAL A 428 20.22 -1.89 5.72
CA VAL A 428 19.37 -1.30 4.69
C VAL A 428 19.95 -1.52 3.31
N PHE A 429 19.11 -1.93 2.35
CA PHE A 429 19.43 -1.87 0.93
C PHE A 429 18.63 -0.76 0.24
N ASP A 430 19.28 -0.07 -0.69
CA ASP A 430 18.72 1.11 -1.36
C ASP A 430 17.82 0.74 -2.54
N ILE A 431 16.66 1.38 -2.64
CA ILE A 431 15.70 1.25 -3.74
C ILE A 431 15.63 2.50 -4.62
N ALA A 432 16.31 3.60 -4.24
CA ALA A 432 16.26 4.86 -4.98
C ALA A 432 16.66 4.69 -6.45
N GLY A 433 17.62 3.80 -6.74
CA GLY A 433 18.02 3.45 -8.11
C GLY A 433 16.87 2.87 -8.95
N VAL A 434 16.07 1.99 -8.37
CA VAL A 434 14.93 1.36 -9.07
C VAL A 434 13.83 2.40 -9.32
N PHE A 435 13.50 3.22 -8.33
CA PHE A 435 12.48 4.27 -8.50
C PHE A 435 12.92 5.37 -9.46
N ALA A 436 14.18 5.81 -9.41
CA ALA A 436 14.73 6.75 -10.37
C ALA A 436 14.63 6.20 -11.80
N GLU A 437 15.07 4.96 -12.03
CA GLU A 437 15.01 4.37 -13.36
C GLU A 437 13.56 4.13 -13.83
N ALA A 438 12.64 3.77 -12.93
CA ALA A 438 11.21 3.65 -13.25
C ALA A 438 10.62 5.00 -13.68
N ILE A 439 10.85 6.06 -12.91
CA ILE A 439 10.41 7.43 -13.24
C ILE A 439 10.97 7.86 -14.60
N ARG A 440 12.28 7.65 -14.83
CA ARG A 440 12.94 7.98 -16.11
C ARG A 440 12.28 7.26 -17.29
N ARG A 441 12.01 5.97 -17.15
CA ARG A 441 11.40 5.15 -18.21
C ARG A 441 9.97 5.57 -18.50
N ILE A 442 9.16 5.77 -17.46
CA ILE A 442 7.75 6.17 -17.58
C ILE A 442 7.66 7.55 -18.27
N HIS A 443 8.51 8.49 -17.86
CA HIS A 443 8.58 9.81 -18.47
C HIS A 443 8.93 9.76 -19.96
N ASN A 444 9.84 8.87 -20.34
CA ASN A 444 10.29 8.69 -21.73
C ASN A 444 9.43 7.74 -22.57
N GLY A 445 8.42 7.07 -21.98
CA GLY A 445 7.64 6.02 -22.65
C GLY A 445 8.42 4.73 -22.92
N GLU A 446 9.47 4.45 -22.14
CA GLU A 446 10.25 3.22 -22.20
C GLU A 446 9.64 2.11 -21.34
N SER A 447 9.97 0.85 -21.64
CA SER A 447 9.45 -0.30 -20.88
C SER A 447 10.02 -0.36 -19.45
N VAL A 448 9.13 -0.38 -18.45
CA VAL A 448 9.45 -0.57 -17.02
C VAL A 448 9.75 -2.04 -16.68
N SER A 449 9.23 -2.98 -17.48
CA SER A 449 9.32 -4.43 -17.21
C SER A 449 10.75 -4.95 -17.07
N PHE A 450 11.72 -4.27 -17.68
CA PHE A 450 13.15 -4.54 -17.51
C PHE A 450 13.58 -4.57 -16.03
N LEU A 451 12.99 -3.71 -15.19
CA LEU A 451 13.32 -3.57 -13.78
C LEU A 451 12.81 -4.74 -12.91
N PHE A 452 11.94 -5.59 -13.46
CA PHE A 452 11.42 -6.75 -12.74
C PHE A 452 12.42 -7.90 -12.70
N GLU A 453 13.38 -7.90 -13.62
CA GLU A 453 14.40 -8.95 -13.74
C GLU A 453 15.80 -8.47 -13.35
N GLN A 454 16.10 -7.20 -13.61
CA GLN A 454 17.45 -6.64 -13.46
C GLN A 454 17.47 -5.43 -12.52
N THR A 455 18.47 -5.38 -11.67
CA THR A 455 18.76 -4.18 -10.87
C THR A 455 19.45 -3.14 -11.75
N PRO A 456 18.96 -1.89 -11.81
CA PRO A 456 19.69 -0.81 -12.45
C PRO A 456 21.01 -0.53 -11.71
N TYR A 457 21.97 0.04 -12.44
CA TYR A 457 23.34 0.28 -11.98
C TYR A 457 23.43 1.26 -10.80
#